data_AF-A0A3D3CE05-F1
#
_entry.id   AF-A0A3D3CE05-F1
#
_cell.length_a   1.000
_cell.length_b   1.000
_cell.length_c   1.000
_cell.angle_alpha   90.00
_cell.angle_beta   90.00
_cell.angle_gamma   90.00
#
_symmetry.space_group_name_H-M   'P 1'
#
loop_
_entity.id
_entity.type
_entity.pdbx_description
1 polymer ?
#
loop_
_entity_poly.entity_id
_entity_poly.type
_entity_poly.pdbx_seq_one_letter_code
_entity_poly.pdbx_strand_id
1 'polypeptide(L)'
;VAGKALAMAAGKMSIPFVQAFVRGVLCNWLVTLAVWMTMASTDVTGKIWASFFPIMAFVASGFEHCVANMYFLTVGMLLRGNPAAAAASGLTEQALSSVGMGGYLANMVPVTLGNIVGGAFFVAVLYYFVYRESLKDLQ
;
A
#
# COMPACT_ATOMS: atom_id res chain seq x y z
N VAL A 1 10.07 13.62 14.74
CA VAL A 1 9.61 12.35 14.12
C VAL A 1 8.10 12.15 14.31
N ALA A 2 7.57 12.21 15.54
CA ALA A 2 6.14 12.03 15.82
C ALA A 2 5.20 12.93 14.99
N GLY A 3 5.50 14.23 14.85
CA GLY A 3 4.69 15.14 14.03
C GLY A 3 4.60 14.73 12.55
N LYS A 4 5.69 14.23 11.96
CA LYS A 4 5.70 13.72 10.57
C LYS A 4 4.85 12.45 10.41
N ALA A 5 4.91 11.55 11.39
CA ALA A 5 4.09 10.34 11.39
C ALA A 5 2.59 10.67 11.46
N LEU A 6 2.22 11.64 12.31
CA LEU A 6 0.85 12.13 12.40
C LEU A 6 0.38 12.81 11.11
N ALA A 7 1.21 13.65 10.49
CA ALA A 7 0.93 14.27 9.20
C ALA A 7 0.73 13.24 8.07
N MET A 8 1.58 12.20 8.03
CA MET A 8 1.44 11.10 7.06
C MET A 8 0.13 10.34 7.25
N ALA A 9 -0.26 10.03 8.50
CA ALA A 9 -1.53 9.37 8.77
C ALA A 9 -2.73 10.23 8.37
N ALA A 10 -2.72 11.53 8.71
CA ALA A 10 -3.77 12.46 8.32
C ALA A 10 -3.93 12.57 6.79
N GLY A 11 -2.81 12.59 6.06
CA GLY A 11 -2.81 12.59 4.59
C GLY A 11 -3.33 11.31 3.96
N LYS A 12 -3.13 10.14 4.60
CA LYS A 12 -3.67 8.86 4.13
C LYS A 12 -5.15 8.69 4.45
N MET A 13 -5.60 9.16 5.62
CA MET A 13 -6.99 9.08 6.07
C MET A 13 -7.93 10.06 5.37
N SER A 14 -7.39 11.04 4.63
CA SER A 14 -8.16 12.03 3.87
C SER A 14 -8.28 11.72 2.37
N ILE A 15 -7.72 10.59 1.90
CA ILE A 15 -7.77 10.22 0.48
C ILE A 15 -9.21 9.84 0.10
N PRO A 16 -9.78 10.43 -0.98
CA PRO A 16 -11.09 10.04 -1.49
C PRO A 16 -11.15 8.56 -1.91
N PHE A 17 -12.31 7.93 -1.74
CA PHE A 17 -12.49 6.49 -1.94
C PHE A 17 -11.93 5.97 -3.29
N VAL A 18 -12.33 6.58 -4.41
CA VAL A 18 -11.91 6.14 -5.76
C VAL A 18 -10.41 6.27 -5.93
N GLN A 19 -9.83 7.36 -5.42
CA GLN A 19 -8.38 7.58 -5.48
C GLN A 19 -7.62 6.56 -4.61
N ALA A 20 -8.11 6.27 -3.40
CA ALA A 20 -7.53 5.27 -2.52
C ALA A 20 -7.61 3.85 -3.14
N PHE A 21 -8.73 3.54 -3.79
CA PHE A 21 -8.93 2.27 -4.50
C PHE A 21 -7.94 2.09 -5.65
N VAL A 22 -7.84 3.06 -6.57
CA VAL A 22 -6.93 3.00 -7.72
C VAL A 22 -5.46 2.93 -7.26
N ARG A 23 -5.09 3.72 -6.25
CA ARG A 23 -3.76 3.63 -5.62
C ARG A 23 -3.49 2.25 -5.01
N GLY A 24 -4.52 1.60 -4.46
CA GLY A 24 -4.44 0.23 -3.98
C GLY A 24 -4.21 -0.79 -5.09
N VAL A 25 -4.91 -0.66 -6.23
CA VAL A 25 -4.73 -1.54 -7.40
C VAL A 25 -3.29 -1.47 -7.91
N LEU A 26 -2.80 -0.25 -8.15
CA LEU A 26 -1.45 -0.04 -8.67
C LEU A 26 -0.36 -0.47 -7.68
N CYS A 27 -0.60 -0.28 -6.38
CA CYS A 27 0.31 -0.78 -5.35
C CYS A 27 0.51 -2.29 -5.46
N ASN A 28 -0.58 -3.06 -5.38
CA ASN A 28 -0.44 -4.51 -5.25
C ASN A 28 -0.07 -5.20 -6.58
N TRP A 29 -0.28 -4.54 -7.72
CA TRP A 29 0.36 -4.96 -8.96
C TRP A 29 1.89 -4.96 -8.82
N LEU A 30 2.48 -3.86 -8.37
CA LEU A 30 3.95 -3.78 -8.22
C LEU A 30 4.48 -4.72 -7.14
N VAL A 31 3.76 -4.91 -6.03
CA VAL A 31 4.13 -5.86 -4.97
C VAL A 31 4.13 -7.29 -5.49
N THR A 32 3.08 -7.72 -6.19
CA THR A 32 3.01 -9.09 -6.72
C THR A 32 4.00 -9.32 -7.86
N LEU A 33 4.30 -8.30 -8.66
CA LEU A 33 5.37 -8.33 -9.66
C LEU A 33 6.77 -8.48 -9.01
N ALA A 34 7.05 -7.77 -7.92
CA ALA A 34 8.29 -7.95 -7.15
C ALA A 34 8.45 -9.40 -6.64
N VAL A 35 7.38 -9.98 -6.07
CA VAL A 35 7.38 -11.36 -5.60
C VAL A 35 7.65 -12.33 -6.75
N TRP A 36 6.98 -12.15 -7.88
CA TRP A 36 7.17 -12.98 -9.06
C TRP A 36 8.62 -12.95 -9.58
N MET A 37 9.19 -11.76 -9.77
CA MET A 37 10.57 -11.61 -10.24
C MET A 37 11.59 -12.18 -9.25
N THR A 38 11.32 -12.05 -7.95
CA THR A 38 12.16 -12.65 -6.89
C THR A 38 12.12 -14.18 -6.93
N MET A 39 10.95 -14.77 -7.22
CA MET A 39 10.80 -16.22 -7.40
C MET A 39 11.51 -16.74 -8.65
N ALA A 40 11.55 -15.93 -9.72
CA ALA A 40 12.23 -16.27 -10.97
C ALA A 40 13.77 -16.14 -10.89
N SER A 41 14.30 -15.38 -9.93
CA SER A 41 15.73 -15.16 -9.76
C SER A 41 16.43 -16.31 -9.01
N THR A 42 17.60 -16.73 -9.50
CA THR A 42 18.39 -17.86 -8.98
C THR A 42 19.47 -17.46 -7.97
N ASP A 43 19.76 -16.17 -7.83
CA ASP A 43 20.82 -15.65 -6.95
C ASP A 43 20.31 -14.54 -6.02
N VAL A 44 21.03 -14.30 -4.93
CA VAL A 44 20.63 -13.33 -3.89
C VAL A 44 20.62 -11.91 -4.43
N THR A 45 21.59 -11.53 -5.26
CA THR A 45 21.69 -10.19 -5.82
C THR A 45 20.51 -9.88 -6.73
N GLY A 46 20.13 -10.82 -7.59
CA GLY A 46 18.94 -10.72 -8.43
C GLY A 46 17.66 -10.57 -7.61
N LYS A 47 17.50 -11.34 -6.52
CA LYS A 47 16.36 -11.21 -5.60
C LYS A 47 16.28 -9.85 -4.91
N ILE A 48 17.42 -9.28 -4.51
CA ILE A 48 17.48 -7.94 -3.92
C ILE A 48 16.98 -6.90 -4.93
N TRP A 49 17.52 -6.89 -6.15
CA TRP A 49 17.14 -5.87 -7.13
C TRP A 49 15.72 -6.07 -7.68
N ALA A 50 15.29 -7.32 -7.86
CA ALA A 50 13.93 -7.67 -8.28
C ALA A 50 12.87 -7.17 -7.29
N SER A 51 13.16 -7.18 -6.00
CA SER A 51 12.25 -6.63 -4.98
C SER A 51 12.42 -5.12 -4.79
N PHE A 52 13.65 -4.61 -4.84
CA PHE A 52 13.95 -3.21 -4.55
C PHE A 52 13.25 -2.21 -5.49
N PHE A 53 13.37 -2.39 -6.81
CA PHE A 53 12.86 -1.40 -7.76
C PHE A 53 11.33 -1.26 -7.77
N PRO A 54 10.54 -2.36 -7.80
CA PRO A 54 9.09 -2.22 -7.75
C PRO A 54 8.59 -1.68 -6.41
N ILE A 55 9.23 -2.07 -5.29
CA ILE A 55 8.89 -1.54 -3.96
C ILE A 55 9.16 -0.04 -3.90
N MET A 56 10.34 0.38 -4.35
CA MET A 56 10.70 1.80 -4.45
C MET A 56 9.70 2.56 -5.31
N ALA A 57 9.33 2.04 -6.47
CA ALA A 57 8.41 2.68 -7.39
C ALA A 57 7.03 2.93 -6.78
N PHE A 58 6.42 1.94 -6.09
CA PHE A 58 5.10 2.15 -5.50
C PHE A 58 5.14 3.11 -4.30
N VAL A 59 6.20 3.05 -3.48
CA VAL A 59 6.37 3.93 -2.32
C VAL A 59 6.59 5.36 -2.77
N ALA A 60 7.49 5.59 -3.74
CA ALA A 60 7.78 6.91 -4.29
C ALA A 60 6.57 7.52 -5.02
N SER A 61 5.75 6.69 -5.66
CA SER A 61 4.53 7.12 -6.35
C SER A 61 3.36 7.41 -5.39
N GLY A 62 3.51 7.14 -4.08
CA GLY A 62 2.45 7.35 -3.09
C GLY A 62 1.27 6.41 -3.27
N PHE A 63 1.51 5.18 -3.74
CA PHE A 63 0.51 4.14 -3.79
C PHE A 63 0.24 3.56 -2.40
N GLU A 64 -0.93 2.94 -2.23
CA GLU A 64 -1.44 2.56 -0.92
C GLU A 64 -1.42 1.04 -0.74
N HIS A 65 -0.68 0.57 0.27
CA HIS A 65 -0.61 -0.83 0.65
C HIS A 65 -1.33 -1.04 1.97
N CYS A 66 -2.34 -1.90 2.02
CA CYS A 66 -3.21 -2.06 3.19
C CYS A 66 -2.42 -2.43 4.45
N VAL A 67 -1.45 -3.36 4.35
CA VAL A 67 -0.62 -3.79 5.48
C VAL A 67 0.32 -2.68 5.97
N ALA A 68 0.89 -1.89 5.05
CA ALA A 68 1.72 -0.76 5.45
C ALA A 68 0.89 0.33 6.12
N ASN A 69 -0.33 0.54 5.61
CA ASN A 69 -1.27 1.50 6.17
C ASN A 69 -1.75 1.08 7.57
N MET A 70 -1.95 -0.22 7.86
CA MET A 70 -2.25 -0.66 9.22
C MET A 70 -1.25 -0.10 10.24
N TYR A 71 0.04 -0.06 9.91
CA TYR A 71 1.07 0.55 10.74
C TYR A 71 0.93 2.09 10.81
N PHE A 72 0.99 2.78 9.67
CA PHE A 72 1.00 4.26 9.64
C PHE A 72 -0.27 4.87 10.25
N LEU A 73 -1.42 4.30 9.95
CA LEU A 73 -2.72 4.77 10.42
C LEU A 73 -2.87 4.56 11.93
N THR A 74 -2.46 3.40 12.45
CA THR A 74 -2.53 3.10 13.89
C THR A 74 -1.58 4.00 14.68
N VAL A 75 -0.35 4.20 14.19
CA VAL A 75 0.60 5.14 14.80
C VAL A 75 0.03 6.56 14.82
N GLY A 76 -0.60 7.00 13.73
CA GLY A 76 -1.29 8.30 13.69
C GLY A 76 -2.37 8.43 14.75
N MET A 77 -3.22 7.41 14.91
CA MET A 77 -4.29 7.40 15.92
C MET A 77 -3.75 7.43 17.34
N LEU A 78 -2.64 6.73 17.63
CA LEU A 78 -1.98 6.78 18.94
C LEU A 78 -1.36 8.15 19.22
N LEU A 79 -0.83 8.83 18.19
CA LEU A 79 -0.17 10.12 18.32
C LEU A 79 -1.13 11.32 18.33
N ARG A 80 -2.37 11.17 17.83
CA ARG A 80 -3.32 12.29 17.70
C ARG A 80 -3.60 13.03 19.00
N GLY A 81 -3.59 12.30 20.13
CA GLY A 81 -3.87 12.84 21.46
C GLY A 81 -2.64 13.41 22.17
N ASN A 82 -1.45 13.31 21.57
CA ASN A 82 -0.21 13.83 22.15
C ASN A 82 -0.03 15.31 21.74
N PRO A 83 -0.08 16.27 22.68
CA PRO A 83 -0.02 17.70 22.34
C PRO A 83 1.28 18.11 21.63
N ALA A 84 2.41 17.50 22.00
CA ALA A 84 3.70 17.77 21.35
C ALA A 84 3.75 17.22 19.93
N ALA A 85 3.16 16.05 19.68
CA ALA A 85 3.07 15.47 18.34
C ALA A 85 2.11 16.28 17.45
N ALA A 86 0.96 16.70 17.99
CA ALA A 86 -0.01 17.54 17.30
C ALA A 86 0.61 18.89 16.93
N ALA A 87 1.25 19.59 17.87
CA ALA A 87 1.96 20.85 17.60
C ALA A 87 3.08 20.66 16.56
N ALA A 88 3.89 19.61 16.68
CA ALA A 88 4.98 19.33 15.74
C ALA A 88 4.51 18.84 14.36
N SER A 89 3.23 18.49 14.19
CA SER A 89 2.69 18.00 12.92
C SER A 89 2.39 19.12 11.93
N GLY A 90 2.17 20.35 12.42
CA GLY A 90 1.75 21.50 11.60
C GLY A 90 0.36 21.33 10.98
N LEU A 91 -0.43 20.34 11.42
CA LEU A 91 -1.79 20.10 10.94
C LEU A 91 -2.77 21.10 11.55
N THR A 92 -3.77 21.50 10.77
CA THR A 92 -4.95 22.21 11.28
C THR A 92 -5.84 21.25 12.08
N GLU A 93 -6.71 21.78 12.94
CA GLU A 93 -7.70 20.96 13.67
C GLU A 93 -8.58 20.15 12.72
N GLN A 94 -8.96 20.74 11.59
CA GLN A 94 -9.74 20.08 10.54
C GLN A 94 -8.98 18.92 9.88
N ALA A 95 -7.65 19.05 9.70
CA ALA A 95 -6.84 17.96 9.17
C ALA A 95 -6.61 16.87 10.22
N LEU A 96 -6.53 17.24 11.50
CA LEU A 96 -6.39 16.29 12.61
C LEU A 96 -7.69 15.50 12.85
N SER A 97 -8.86 16.07 12.53
CA SER A 97 -10.15 15.38 12.67
C SER A 97 -10.29 14.20 11.72
N SER A 98 -9.52 14.14 10.62
CA SER A 98 -9.46 12.94 9.76
C SER A 98 -8.79 11.76 10.47
N VAL A 99 -7.93 12.03 11.46
CA VAL A 99 -7.20 11.00 12.22
C VAL A 99 -8.10 10.36 13.27
N GLY A 100 -8.83 9.33 12.87
CA GLY A 100 -9.73 8.58 13.73
C GLY A 100 -10.30 7.35 13.04
N MET A 101 -11.24 6.67 13.68
CA MET A 101 -11.81 5.43 13.15
C MET A 101 -12.51 5.64 11.79
N GLY A 102 -13.18 6.78 11.59
CA GLY A 102 -13.79 7.13 10.31
C GLY A 102 -12.76 7.22 9.17
N GLY A 103 -11.68 7.97 9.36
CA GLY A 103 -10.59 8.08 8.38
C GLY A 103 -9.81 6.77 8.20
N TYR A 104 -9.66 5.99 9.27
CA TYR A 104 -9.07 4.65 9.21
C TYR A 104 -9.86 3.75 8.24
N LEU A 105 -11.19 3.66 8.41
CA LEU A 105 -12.03 2.85 7.52
C LEU A 105 -12.12 3.43 6.11
N ALA A 106 -12.16 4.77 5.97
CA ALA A 106 -12.18 5.46 4.69
C ALA A 106 -10.92 5.17 3.84
N ASN A 107 -9.78 4.85 4.47
CA ASN A 107 -8.59 4.37 3.75
C ASN A 107 -8.58 2.83 3.63
N MET A 108 -8.74 2.10 4.74
CA MET A 108 -8.53 0.65 4.76
C MET A 108 -9.46 -0.12 3.83
N VAL A 109 -10.73 0.26 3.74
CA VAL A 109 -11.72 -0.43 2.88
C VAL A 109 -11.34 -0.32 1.40
N PRO A 110 -11.25 0.88 0.79
CA PRO A 110 -10.90 0.99 -0.63
C PRO A 110 -9.50 0.47 -0.95
N VAL A 111 -8.50 0.70 -0.08
CA VAL A 111 -7.14 0.23 -0.33
C VAL A 111 -7.06 -1.30 -0.32
N THR A 112 -7.74 -1.97 0.61
CA THR A 112 -7.76 -3.45 0.67
C THR A 112 -8.45 -4.03 -0.57
N LEU A 113 -9.61 -3.47 -0.96
CA LEU A 113 -10.29 -3.87 -2.18
C LEU A 113 -9.40 -3.66 -3.41
N GLY A 114 -8.73 -2.52 -3.51
CA GLY A 114 -7.78 -2.22 -4.56
C GLY A 114 -6.63 -3.21 -4.59
N ASN A 115 -6.03 -3.53 -3.43
CA ASN A 115 -4.93 -4.49 -3.35
C ASN A 115 -5.38 -5.90 -3.79
N ILE A 116 -6.57 -6.36 -3.38
CA ILE A 116 -7.12 -7.65 -3.83
C ILE A 116 -7.24 -7.68 -5.36
N VAL A 117 -7.84 -6.63 -5.95
CA VAL A 117 -7.99 -6.51 -7.41
C VAL A 117 -6.63 -6.47 -8.12
N GLY A 118 -5.69 -5.68 -7.62
CA GLY A 118 -4.34 -5.55 -8.20
C GLY A 118 -3.57 -6.86 -8.20
N GLY A 119 -3.65 -7.64 -7.12
CA GLY A 119 -2.97 -8.94 -7.04
C GLY A 119 -3.64 -10.03 -7.88
N ALA A 120 -4.97 -10.12 -7.82
CA ALA A 120 -5.72 -11.15 -8.55
C ALA A 120 -5.66 -10.94 -10.07
N PHE A 121 -5.84 -9.71 -10.54
CA PHE A 121 -5.91 -9.44 -11.98
C PHE A 121 -4.54 -9.55 -12.67
N PHE A 122 -3.52 -8.87 -12.17
CA PHE A 122 -2.26 -8.75 -12.93
C PHE A 122 -1.34 -9.97 -12.82
N VAL A 123 -1.46 -10.78 -11.77
CA VAL A 123 -0.65 -11.99 -11.64
C VAL A 123 -1.48 -13.24 -11.88
N ALA A 124 -2.56 -13.47 -11.13
CA ALA A 124 -3.29 -14.73 -11.28
C ALA A 124 -3.95 -14.86 -12.67
N VAL A 125 -4.63 -13.82 -13.16
CA VAL A 125 -5.35 -13.90 -14.44
C VAL A 125 -4.41 -13.83 -15.64
N LEU A 126 -3.50 -12.85 -15.69
CA LEU A 126 -2.60 -12.71 -16.85
C LEU A 126 -1.65 -13.90 -17.00
N TYR A 127 -1.05 -14.38 -15.91
CA TYR A 127 -0.16 -15.55 -15.99
C TYR A 127 -0.93 -16.82 -16.31
N TYR A 128 -2.14 -17.00 -15.77
CA TYR A 128 -2.98 -18.12 -16.18
C TYR A 128 -3.20 -18.12 -17.70
N PHE A 129 -3.54 -16.98 -18.30
CA PHE A 129 -3.74 -16.92 -19.74
C PHE A 129 -2.47 -17.19 -20.56
N VAL A 130 -1.30 -16.81 -20.06
CA VAL A 130 -0.02 -17.07 -20.73
C VAL A 130 0.38 -18.56 -20.62
N TYR A 131 0.20 -19.18 -19.45
CA TYR A 131 0.70 -20.53 -19.16
C TYR A 131 -0.36 -21.64 -19.25
N ARG A 132 -1.61 -21.32 -19.58
CA ARG A 132 -2.73 -22.29 -19.64
C ARG A 132 -2.47 -23.53 -20.49
N GLU A 133 -1.71 -23.42 -21.58
CA GLU A 133 -1.42 -24.58 -22.43
C GLU A 133 -0.31 -25.45 -21.81
N SER A 134 0.77 -24.83 -21.32
CA SER A 134 1.84 -25.55 -20.59
C SER A 134 1.35 -26.24 -19.32
N LEU A 135 0.30 -25.73 -18.69
CA LEU A 135 -0.32 -26.38 -17.53
C LEU A 135 -1.07 -27.66 -17.90
N LYS A 136 -1.63 -27.77 -19.11
CA LYS A 136 -2.30 -29.00 -19.58
C LYS A 136 -1.29 -30.10 -19.85
N ASP A 137 -0.11 -29.75 -20.32
CA ASP A 137 0.97 -30.71 -20.63
C ASP A 137 1.60 -31.32 -19.36
N LEU A 138 1.33 -30.73 -18.18
CA LEU A 138 1.79 -31.18 -16.88
C LEU A 138 0.79 -32.10 -16.14
N GLN A 139 -0.44 -32.24 -16.65
CA GLN A 139 -1.51 -33.06 -16.06
C GLN A 139 -1.68 -34.38 -16.81
#